data_AF-A0A9E2L2Y3-F1
#
_entry.id   AF-A0A9E2L2Y3-F1
#
_cell.length_a   1.000
_cell.length_b   1.000
_cell.length_c   1.000
_cell.angle_alpha   90.00
_cell.angle_beta   90.00
_cell.angle_gamma   90.00
#
_symmetry.space_group_name_H-M   'P 1'
#
loop_
_entity.id
_entity.type
_entity.pdbx_description
1 polymer ?
#
loop_
_entity_poly.entity_id
_entity_poly.type
_entity_poly.pdbx_seq_one_letter_code
_entity_poly.pdbx_strand_id
1 'polypeptide(L)'
;MDENIKKQGLEEVYKVLAVTEDAQLIGDFFECLFTPAELEDLAKRWLLVKEIDKGTTQRAIAKMFSMSLCKITRGSKELKKEGSAFREMLNRATQL
;
A
#
# COMPACT_ATOMS: atom_id res chain seq x y z
N MET A 1 -6.71 21.41 -9.42
CA MET A 1 -6.83 20.29 -10.37
C MET A 1 -8.31 19.95 -10.45
N ASP A 2 -8.87 19.89 -11.65
CA ASP A 2 -10.27 19.49 -11.84
C ASP A 2 -10.47 18.09 -11.24
N GLU A 3 -11.47 17.94 -10.36
CA GLU A 3 -11.79 16.67 -9.71
C GLU A 3 -12.09 15.57 -10.74
N ASN A 4 -12.63 15.94 -11.90
CA ASN A 4 -12.90 15.01 -13.00
C ASN A 4 -11.62 14.47 -13.64
N ILE A 5 -10.62 15.34 -13.87
CA ILE A 5 -9.33 14.94 -14.45
C ILE A 5 -8.61 13.97 -13.49
N LYS A 6 -8.64 14.27 -12.19
CA LYS A 6 -8.04 13.39 -11.17
C LYS A 6 -8.70 12.01 -11.18
N LYS A 7 -10.04 11.99 -11.19
CA LYS A 7 -10.81 10.73 -11.17
C LYS A 7 -10.50 9.89 -12.40
N GLN A 8 -10.54 10.49 -13.60
CA GLN A 8 -10.26 9.80 -14.84
C GLN A 8 -8.86 9.17 -14.84
N GLY A 9 -7.82 9.95 -14.51
CA GLY A 9 -6.45 9.44 -14.50
C GLY A 9 -6.24 8.27 -13.54
N LEU A 10 -6.85 8.32 -12.34
CA LEU A 10 -6.76 7.22 -11.38
C LEU A 10 -7.51 5.98 -11.85
N GLU A 11 -8.71 6.13 -12.41
CA GLU A 11 -9.48 4.99 -12.94
C GLU A 11 -8.75 4.27 -14.08
N GLU A 12 -8.07 5.01 -14.96
CA GLU A 12 -7.26 4.43 -16.03
C GLU A 12 -6.07 3.65 -15.45
N VAL A 13 -5.32 4.23 -14.51
CA VAL A 13 -4.20 3.55 -13.84
C VAL A 13 -4.66 2.24 -13.17
N TYR A 14 -5.81 2.25 -12.48
CA TYR A 14 -6.32 1.05 -11.82
C TYR A 14 -6.65 -0.06 -12.81
N LYS A 15 -7.27 0.27 -13.94
CA LYS A 15 -7.61 -0.71 -14.99
C LYS A 15 -6.36 -1.31 -15.62
N VAL A 16 -5.35 -0.48 -15.93
CA VAL A 16 -4.09 -0.95 -16.52
C VAL A 16 -3.36 -1.89 -15.56
N LEU A 17 -3.25 -1.53 -14.27
CA LEU A 17 -2.64 -2.41 -13.28
C LEU A 17 -3.40 -3.73 -13.12
N ALA A 18 -4.74 -3.71 -13.19
CA ALA A 18 -5.56 -4.92 -13.00
C ALA A 18 -5.44 -5.95 -14.13
N VAL A 19 -5.13 -5.53 -15.36
CA VAL A 19 -4.96 -6.44 -16.51
C VAL A 19 -3.51 -6.84 -16.76
N THR A 20 -2.56 -6.26 -16.03
CA THR A 20 -1.13 -6.54 -16.21
C THR A 20 -0.72 -7.71 -15.32
N GLU A 21 -0.38 -8.84 -15.93
CA GLU A 21 0.08 -10.07 -15.24
C GLU A 21 1.61 -10.17 -15.10
N ASP A 22 2.33 -9.07 -15.39
CA ASP A 22 3.79 -8.99 -15.31
C ASP A 22 4.22 -8.08 -14.15
N ALA A 23 4.74 -8.70 -13.08
CA ALA A 23 5.20 -8.00 -11.89
C ALA A 23 6.44 -7.13 -12.14
N GLN A 24 7.33 -7.51 -13.07
CA GLN A 24 8.51 -6.72 -13.39
C GLN A 24 8.11 -5.43 -14.12
N LEU A 25 7.21 -5.54 -15.10
CA LEU A 25 6.70 -4.38 -15.82
C LEU A 25 5.97 -3.39 -14.89
N ILE A 26 5.19 -3.89 -13.91
CA ILE A 26 4.57 -3.03 -12.89
C ILE A 26 5.63 -2.32 -12.04
N GLY A 27 6.71 -3.02 -11.68
CA GLY A 27 7.85 -2.45 -10.97
C GLY A 27 8.49 -1.29 -11.74
N ASP A 28 8.87 -1.53 -12.99
CA ASP A 28 9.48 -0.52 -13.86
C ASP A 28 8.56 0.69 -14.08
N PHE A 29 7.25 0.44 -14.23
CA PHE A 29 6.24 1.50 -14.33
C PHE A 29 6.19 2.38 -13.07
N PHE A 30 6.25 1.77 -11.87
CA PHE A 30 6.28 2.53 -10.62
C PHE A 30 7.58 3.30 -10.43
N GLU A 31 8.73 2.78 -10.88
CA GLU A 31 10.00 3.51 -10.89
C GLU A 31 9.98 4.73 -11.82
N CYS A 32 9.19 4.70 -12.90
CA CYS A 32 8.97 5.85 -13.76
C CYS A 32 7.99 6.88 -13.15
N LEU A 33 6.99 6.41 -12.41
CA LEU A 33 5.89 7.24 -11.91
C LEU A 33 6.20 7.95 -10.59
N PHE A 34 6.97 7.30 -9.71
CA PHE A 34 7.21 7.75 -8.35
C PHE A 34 8.67 8.12 -8.13
N THR A 35 8.89 9.05 -7.20
CA THR A 35 10.23 9.31 -6.68
C THR A 35 10.72 8.15 -5.80
N PRO A 36 12.05 7.99 -5.60
CA PRO A 36 12.58 6.97 -4.70
C PRO A 36 12.00 7.03 -3.27
N ALA A 37 11.75 8.25 -2.76
CA ALA A 37 11.15 8.44 -1.45
C ALA A 37 9.68 7.99 -1.39
N GLU A 38 8.90 8.20 -2.45
CA GLU A 38 7.50 7.74 -2.55
C GLU A 38 7.43 6.21 -2.63
N LEU A 39 8.35 5.58 -3.36
CA LEU A 39 8.48 4.11 -3.41
C LEU A 39 8.83 3.52 -2.05
N GLU A 40 9.78 4.13 -1.34
CA GLU A 40 10.14 3.71 0.02
C GLU A 40 8.94 3.83 0.97
N ASP A 41 8.19 4.93 0.88
CA ASP A 41 6.97 5.14 1.67
C ASP A 41 5.87 4.13 1.32
N LEU A 42 5.70 3.80 0.04
CA LEU A 42 4.75 2.78 -0.43
C LEU A 42 5.11 1.40 0.16
N ALA A 43 6.38 1.00 0.03
CA ALA A 43 6.89 -0.27 0.55
C ALA A 43 6.74 -0.36 2.07
N LYS A 44 7.13 0.69 2.82
CA LYS A 44 6.97 0.75 4.28
C LYS A 44 5.51 0.63 4.71
N ARG A 45 4.57 1.25 3.99
CA ARG A 45 3.13 1.13 4.30
C ARG A 45 2.60 -0.28 4.09
N TRP A 46 3.07 -0.98 3.06
CA TRP A 46 2.70 -2.37 2.86
C TRP A 46 3.26 -3.28 3.97
N LEU A 47 4.55 -3.15 4.28
CA LEU A 47 5.19 -3.93 5.35
C LEU A 47 4.57 -3.63 6.72
N LEU A 48 4.22 -2.38 6.99
CA LEU A 48 3.46 -1.96 8.17
C LEU A 48 2.17 -2.78 8.31
N VAL A 49 1.37 -2.86 7.25
CA VAL A 49 0.09 -3.56 7.26
C VAL A 49 0.29 -5.06 7.49
N LYS A 50 1.32 -5.68 6.91
CA LYS A 50 1.70 -7.08 7.19
C LYS A 50 2.08 -7.30 8.65
N GLU A 51 2.86 -6.40 9.25
CA GLU A 51 3.26 -6.53 10.66
C GLU A 51 2.10 -6.32 11.63
N ILE A 52 1.18 -5.41 11.33
CA ILE A 52 -0.05 -5.26 12.13
C ILE A 52 -0.87 -6.55 12.08
N ASP A 53 -1.00 -7.16 10.90
CA ASP A 53 -1.77 -8.39 10.73
C ASP A 53 -1.16 -9.58 11.48
N LYS A 54 0.17 -9.66 11.53
CA LYS A 54 0.90 -10.66 12.34
C LYS A 54 0.76 -10.47 13.86
N GLY A 55 0.15 -9.37 14.32
CA GLY A 55 0.02 -9.05 15.74
C GLY A 55 1.23 -8.32 16.34
N THR A 56 2.17 -7.83 15.53
CA THR A 56 3.32 -7.07 16.01
C THR A 56 2.86 -5.78 16.70
N THR A 57 3.42 -5.48 17.88
CA THR A 57 3.01 -4.28 18.63
C THR A 57 3.37 -2.99 17.90
N GLN A 58 2.54 -1.96 18.02
CA GLN A 58 2.77 -0.66 17.37
C GLN A 58 4.13 -0.05 17.73
N ARG A 59 4.62 -0.25 18.96
CA ARG A 59 5.94 0.22 19.40
C ARG A 59 7.09 -0.51 18.69
N ALA A 60 6.97 -1.82 18.50
CA ALA A 60 7.96 -2.59 17.75
C ALA A 60 7.99 -2.16 16.27
N ILE A 61 6.82 -2.00 15.66
CA ILE A 61 6.66 -1.49 14.29
C ILE A 61 7.29 -0.09 14.13
N ALA A 62 7.07 0.82 15.09
CA ALA A 62 7.65 2.16 15.06
C ALA A 62 9.19 2.11 15.01
N LYS A 63 9.80 1.18 15.75
CA LYS A 63 11.25 0.97 15.77
C LYS A 63 11.76 0.32 14.46
N MET A 64 11.03 -0.65 13.92
CA MET A 64 11.43 -1.36 12.69
C MET A 64 11.45 -0.45 11.46
N PHE A 65 10.44 0.42 11.31
CA PHE A 65 10.26 1.23 10.11
C PHE A 65 10.60 2.71 10.32
N SER A 66 11.08 3.09 11.49
CA SER A 66 11.33 4.49 11.88
C SER A 66 10.12 5.40 11.62
N MET A 67 8.92 4.93 12.00
CA MET A 67 7.66 5.65 11.77
C MET A 67 7.04 6.15 13.06
N SER A 68 6.33 7.27 12.99
CA SER A 68 5.55 7.78 14.12
C SER A 68 4.34 6.89 14.42
N LEU A 69 3.94 6.82 15.69
CA LEU A 69 2.74 6.09 16.13
C LEU A 69 1.48 6.55 15.40
N CYS A 70 1.36 7.83 15.06
CA CYS A 70 0.23 8.37 14.29
C CYS A 70 0.07 7.71 12.91
N LYS A 71 1.18 7.43 12.21
CA LYS A 71 1.13 6.73 10.91
C LYS A 71 0.66 5.29 11.08
N ILE A 72 1.09 4.63 12.15
CA ILE A 72 0.76 3.23 12.48
C ILE A 72 -0.70 3.08 12.88
N THR A 73 -1.22 3.96 13.74
CA THR A 73 -2.62 3.90 14.21
C THR A 73 -3.60 4.09 13.06
N ARG A 74 -3.28 4.95 12.08
CA ARG A 74 -4.08 5.09 10.86
C ARG A 74 -4.10 3.79 10.05
N GLY A 75 -2.94 3.19 9.76
CA GLY A 75 -2.87 1.91 9.04
C GLY A 75 -3.64 0.79 9.77
N SER A 76 -3.53 0.74 11.09
CA SER A 76 -4.28 -0.22 11.93
C SER A 76 -5.79 -0.04 11.84
N LYS A 77 -6.28 1.21 11.78
CA LYS A 77 -7.71 1.49 11.59
C LYS A 77 -8.18 1.04 10.21
N GLU A 78 -7.45 1.38 9.14
CA GLU A 78 -7.82 0.99 7.77
C GLU A 78 -7.87 -0.53 7.59
N LEU A 79 -6.94 -1.27 8.20
CA LEU A 79 -6.93 -2.74 8.15
C LEU A 79 -8.12 -3.38 8.90
N LYS A 80 -8.64 -2.73 9.95
CA LYS A 80 -9.73 -3.25 10.79
C LYS A 80 -11.13 -2.91 10.28
N LYS A 81 -11.26 -2.10 9.23
CA LYS A 81 -12.56 -1.77 8.64
C LYS A 81 -13.21 -3.02 8.05
N GLU A 82 -14.53 -3.09 8.16
CA GLU A 82 -15.31 -4.05 7.39
C GLU A 82 -15.09 -3.80 5.89
N GLY A 83 -14.88 -4.86 5.11
CA GLY A 83 -14.54 -4.74 3.69
C GLY A 83 -13.17 -4.08 3.43
N SER A 84 -12.23 -4.12 4.38
CA SER A 84 -10.90 -3.53 4.20
C SER A 84 -10.19 -4.09 2.98
N ALA A 85 -9.89 -3.23 2.01
CA ALA A 85 -9.06 -3.57 0.86
C ALA A 85 -7.68 -4.08 1.29
N PHE A 86 -7.13 -3.60 2.42
CA PHE A 86 -5.87 -4.13 2.96
C PHE A 86 -5.98 -5.59 3.37
N ARG A 87 -7.05 -5.98 4.08
CA ARG A 87 -7.30 -7.37 4.47
C ARG A 87 -7.39 -8.26 3.24
N GLU A 88 -8.15 -7.82 2.26
CA GLU A 88 -8.43 -8.56 1.04
C GLU A 88 -7.17 -8.74 0.18
N MET A 89 -6.33 -7.72 0.06
CA MET A 89 -5.03 -7.83 -0.63
C MET A 89 -4.00 -8.66 0.15
N LEU A 90 -3.99 -8.59 1.49
CA LEU A 90 -3.13 -9.45 2.31
C LEU A 90 -3.45 -10.93 2.11
N ASN A 91 -4.74 -11.29 2.08
CA ASN A 91 -5.18 -12.66 1.85
C ASN A 91 -4.68 -13.18 0.49
N ARG A 92 -4.74 -12.36 -0.57
CA ARG A 92 -4.14 -12.71 -1.88
C ARG A 92 -2.63 -12.87 -1.79
N ALA A 93 -1.94 -11.98 -1.10
CA ALA A 93 -0.49 -12.03 -0.96
C ALA A 93 0.01 -13.24 -0.17
N THR A 94 -0.81 -13.86 0.68
CA THR A 94 -0.47 -15.13 1.35
C THR A 94 -0.59 -16.36 0.45
N GLN A 95 -1.14 -16.20 -0.76
CA GLN A 95 -1.32 -17.28 -1.75
C GLN A 95 -0.28 -17.24 -2.89
N LEU A 96 0.59 -16.21 -2.90
CA LEU A 96 1.74 -16.10 -3.79
C LEU A 96 2.93 -16.90 -3.23
#